data_AF-A0A919KP58-F1
#
_entry.id   AF-A0A919KP58-F1
#
_cell.length_a   1.000
_cell.length_b   1.000
_cell.length_c   1.000
_cell.angle_alpha   90.00
_cell.angle_beta   90.00
_cell.angle_gamma   90.00
#
_symmetry.space_group_name_H-M   'P 1'
#
loop_
_entity.id
_entity.type
_entity.pdbx_description
1 polymer ?
#
loop_
_entity_poly.entity_id
_entity_poly.type
_entity_poly.pdbx_seq_one_letter_code
_entity_poly.pdbx_strand_id
1 'polypeptide(L)'
;MIRRTIVTLVSVLALALTASAPAQATTTYDTRVTVNAKPEPVAKNRTITVTGSLRYYKDGRWRVPTTRVLAVVFDPSGTDGPRQVATVTTASDGSYARAFTASRSGKWTVKFGGSSSLQPHSASDAVCVYASGRWQCPVSSTNPDLDCPDIGRTVWVGSRDYHRLDADGDGWGCDAYSY
;
A
#
# COMPACT_ATOMS: atom_id res chain seq x y z
N MET A 1 55.04 -53.38 -56.38
CA MET A 1 55.00 -53.91 -54.99
C MET A 1 54.33 -52.89 -54.09
N ILE A 2 53.47 -53.38 -53.22
CA ILE A 2 52.57 -52.64 -52.31
C ILE A 2 53.36 -51.97 -51.19
N ARG A 3 52.97 -50.73 -50.81
CA ARG A 3 52.81 -50.36 -49.39
C ARG A 3 51.80 -49.22 -49.25
N ARG A 4 50.60 -49.62 -48.81
CA ARG A 4 49.51 -48.75 -48.35
C ARG A 4 49.86 -48.32 -46.93
N THR A 5 49.92 -47.01 -46.67
CA THR A 5 50.01 -46.48 -45.30
C THR A 5 48.71 -45.77 -45.00
N ILE A 6 47.89 -46.41 -44.17
CA ILE A 6 46.65 -45.87 -43.62
C ILE A 6 47.06 -44.89 -42.52
N VAL A 7 46.68 -43.62 -42.65
CA VAL A 7 46.78 -42.62 -41.58
C VAL A 7 45.40 -42.52 -40.94
N THR A 8 45.28 -43.01 -39.71
CA THR A 8 44.07 -42.87 -38.89
C THR A 8 43.98 -41.44 -38.33
N LEU A 9 42.95 -40.70 -38.74
CA LEU A 9 42.57 -39.42 -38.15
C LEU A 9 41.96 -39.65 -36.77
N VAL A 10 42.67 -39.25 -35.71
CA VAL A 10 42.10 -39.12 -34.37
C VAL A 10 41.46 -37.74 -34.28
N SER A 11 40.14 -37.67 -34.47
CA SER A 11 39.36 -36.45 -34.22
C SER A 11 39.19 -36.26 -32.72
N VAL A 12 39.88 -35.28 -32.15
CA VAL A 12 39.65 -34.85 -30.76
C VAL A 12 38.49 -33.85 -30.77
N LEU A 13 37.29 -34.32 -30.42
CA LEU A 13 36.13 -33.45 -30.21
C LEU A 13 36.29 -32.76 -28.85
N ALA A 14 36.81 -31.53 -28.85
CA ALA A 14 36.88 -30.71 -27.63
C ALA A 14 35.48 -30.22 -27.25
N LEU A 15 34.91 -30.79 -26.18
CA LEU A 15 33.70 -30.27 -25.54
C LEU A 15 34.06 -28.95 -24.83
N ALA A 16 33.71 -27.81 -25.44
CA ALA A 16 33.82 -26.52 -24.76
C ALA A 16 32.69 -26.38 -23.73
N LEU A 17 33.00 -26.56 -22.45
CA LEU A 17 32.10 -26.15 -21.36
C LEU A 17 32.06 -24.62 -21.32
N THR A 18 30.96 -24.01 -21.78
CA THR A 18 30.70 -22.60 -21.53
C THR A 18 30.31 -22.42 -20.06
N ALA A 19 31.27 -22.04 -19.22
CA ALA A 19 30.96 -21.59 -17.88
C ALA A 19 30.12 -20.31 -17.98
N SER A 20 28.84 -20.36 -17.58
CA SER A 20 28.05 -19.15 -17.37
C SER A 20 28.66 -18.39 -16.20
N ALA A 21 29.22 -17.21 -16.47
CA ALA A 21 29.67 -16.33 -15.40
C ALA A 21 28.47 -16.00 -14.49
N PRO A 22 28.61 -16.07 -13.15
CA PRO A 22 27.52 -15.67 -12.26
C PRO A 22 27.20 -14.20 -12.53
N ALA A 23 25.91 -13.88 -12.69
CA ALA A 23 25.46 -12.49 -12.76
C ALA A 23 25.94 -11.75 -11.51
N GLN A 24 26.70 -10.67 -11.68
CA GLN A 24 27.11 -9.84 -10.56
C GLN A 24 25.86 -9.28 -9.88
N ALA A 25 25.67 -9.60 -8.60
CA ALA A 25 24.60 -9.02 -7.82
C ALA A 25 24.86 -7.53 -7.63
N THR A 26 24.12 -6.67 -8.33
CA THR A 26 24.17 -5.22 -8.12
C THR A 26 23.76 -4.92 -6.68
N THR A 27 24.61 -4.24 -5.92
CA THR A 27 24.26 -3.75 -4.59
C THR A 27 23.07 -2.80 -4.71
N THR A 28 21.95 -3.18 -4.10
CA THR A 28 20.76 -2.33 -4.00
C THR A 28 20.66 -1.75 -2.60
N TYR A 29 20.10 -0.55 -2.50
CA TYR A 29 19.82 0.11 -1.22
C TYR A 29 18.38 -0.17 -0.80
N ASP A 30 18.20 -0.44 0.50
CA ASP A 30 16.88 -0.56 1.11
C ASP A 30 16.10 0.74 0.92
N THR A 31 14.83 0.62 0.56
CA THR A 31 13.94 1.77 0.43
C THR A 31 12.81 1.73 1.43
N ARG A 32 12.27 2.91 1.72
CA ARG A 32 11.12 3.08 2.59
C ARG A 32 10.14 4.06 1.95
N VAL A 33 8.96 3.55 1.67
CA VAL A 33 7.76 4.33 1.40
C VAL A 33 7.03 4.53 2.73
N THR A 34 6.62 5.76 3.04
CA THR A 34 5.65 6.04 4.10
C THR A 34 4.34 6.44 3.47
N VAL A 35 3.20 6.10 4.07
CA VAL A 35 1.89 6.53 3.57
C VAL A 35 0.98 6.93 4.73
N ASN A 36 0.14 7.93 4.49
CA ASN A 36 -0.91 8.39 5.40
C ASN A 36 -2.02 9.04 4.56
N ALA A 37 -3.25 8.54 4.66
CA ALA A 37 -4.42 8.98 3.92
C ALA A 37 -5.37 9.73 4.86
N LYS A 38 -5.51 11.05 4.72
CA LYS A 38 -6.32 11.88 5.65
C LYS A 38 -7.42 12.65 4.94
N PRO A 39 -8.53 13.01 5.61
CA PRO A 39 -8.85 12.76 7.03
C PRO A 39 -9.30 11.32 7.31
N GLU A 40 -9.20 10.93 8.59
CA GLU A 40 -9.65 9.63 9.09
C GLU A 40 -10.44 9.82 10.40
N PRO A 41 -11.69 9.37 10.48
CA PRO A 41 -12.53 8.90 9.39
C PRO A 41 -12.96 10.07 8.49
N VAL A 42 -13.61 9.74 7.37
CA VAL A 42 -14.09 10.72 6.39
C VAL A 42 -15.53 10.44 6.01
N ALA A 43 -16.32 11.50 5.80
CA ALA A 43 -17.68 11.33 5.27
C ALA A 43 -17.64 10.82 3.82
N LYS A 44 -18.61 10.01 3.44
CA LYS A 44 -18.76 9.49 2.08
C LYS A 44 -18.78 10.63 1.05
N ASN A 45 -18.11 10.38 -0.07
CA ASN A 45 -17.94 11.31 -1.19
C ASN A 45 -17.15 12.60 -0.85
N ARG A 46 -16.42 12.62 0.27
CA ARG A 46 -15.47 13.70 0.57
C ARG A 46 -14.05 13.33 0.14
N THR A 47 -13.24 14.36 0.00
CA THR A 47 -11.84 14.21 -0.43
C THR A 47 -10.98 13.70 0.72
N ILE A 48 -10.13 12.74 0.41
CA ILE A 48 -8.95 12.38 1.19
C ILE A 48 -7.69 12.71 0.40
N THR A 49 -6.59 12.93 1.10
CA THR A 49 -5.26 13.08 0.50
C THR A 49 -4.37 11.95 0.99
N VAL A 50 -3.91 11.12 0.06
CA VAL A 50 -2.87 10.13 0.28
C VAL A 50 -1.53 10.85 0.18
N THR A 51 -0.83 10.90 1.29
CA THR A 51 0.45 11.59 1.46
C THR A 51 1.53 10.63 1.90
N GLY A 52 2.79 10.99 1.67
CA GLY A 52 3.89 10.15 2.08
C GLY A 52 5.25 10.63 1.60
N SER A 53 6.24 9.76 1.72
CA SER A 53 7.60 10.01 1.21
C SER A 53 8.27 8.72 0.76
N LEU A 54 9.22 8.84 -0.17
CA LEU A 54 10.13 7.77 -0.56
C LEU A 54 11.56 8.16 -0.16
N ARG A 55 12.23 7.27 0.59
CA ARG A 55 13.64 7.40 0.96
C ARG A 55 14.39 6.09 0.75
N TYR A 56 15.71 6.16 0.67
CA TYR A 56 16.59 4.98 0.65
C TYR A 56 17.71 5.10 1.69
N TYR A 57 18.20 3.98 2.18
CA TYR A 57 19.23 3.94 3.22
C TYR A 57 20.62 3.72 2.62
N LYS A 58 21.55 4.62 2.91
CA LYS A 58 22.93 4.56 2.40
C LYS A 58 23.88 5.31 3.34
N ASP A 59 25.04 4.72 3.62
CA ASP A 59 26.11 5.31 4.46
C ASP A 59 25.61 5.75 5.85
N GLY A 60 24.80 4.90 6.50
CA GLY A 60 24.31 5.15 7.84
C GLY A 60 23.17 6.18 7.95
N ARG A 61 22.58 6.63 6.82
CA ARG A 61 21.53 7.65 6.83
C ARG A 61 20.48 7.43 5.74
N TRP A 62 19.28 7.96 5.99
CA TRP A 62 18.23 8.04 4.98
C TRP A 62 18.49 9.20 4.01
N ARG A 63 18.36 8.91 2.72
CA ARG A 63 18.56 9.85 1.60
C ARG A 63 17.33 9.88 0.70
N VAL A 64 17.21 10.95 -0.07
CA VAL A 64 16.13 11.16 -1.04
C VAL A 64 16.59 10.67 -2.42
N PRO A 65 15.85 9.77 -3.09
CA PRO A 65 16.16 9.39 -4.46
C PRO A 65 15.82 10.53 -5.43
N THR A 66 16.38 10.50 -6.64
CA THR A 66 15.84 11.35 -7.72
C THR A 66 14.37 11.02 -7.96
N THR A 67 13.59 11.97 -8.52
CA THR A 67 12.15 11.83 -8.73
C THR A 67 11.74 10.44 -9.22
N ARG A 68 10.75 9.85 -8.55
CA ARG A 68 10.19 8.53 -8.86
C ARG A 68 8.69 8.62 -9.08
N VAL A 69 8.18 7.72 -9.91
CA VAL A 69 6.74 7.47 -10.09
C VAL A 69 6.36 6.28 -9.22
N LEU A 70 5.34 6.46 -8.39
CA LEU A 70 4.80 5.46 -7.47
C LEU A 70 3.38 5.08 -7.91
N ALA A 71 2.99 3.83 -7.70
CA ALA A 71 1.61 3.40 -7.91
C ALA A 71 0.78 3.62 -6.64
N VAL A 72 -0.44 4.14 -6.79
CA VAL A 72 -1.43 4.22 -5.71
C VAL A 72 -2.51 3.18 -5.97
N VAL A 73 -2.68 2.27 -5.00
CA VAL A 73 -3.61 1.15 -5.06
C VAL A 73 -4.66 1.33 -3.96
N PHE A 74 -5.93 1.19 -4.32
CA PHE A 74 -7.03 1.16 -3.36
C PHE A 74 -7.60 -0.25 -3.27
N ASP A 75 -7.71 -0.75 -2.04
CA ASP A 75 -8.24 -2.05 -1.66
C ASP A 75 -9.52 -1.84 -0.84
N PRO A 76 -10.70 -1.79 -1.50
CA PRO A 76 -11.96 -1.51 -0.82
C PRO A 76 -12.32 -2.60 0.20
N SER A 77 -12.84 -2.21 1.37
CA SER A 77 -13.38 -3.17 2.32
C SER A 77 -14.57 -3.94 1.71
N GLY A 78 -14.58 -5.26 1.87
CA GLY A 78 -15.60 -6.16 1.31
C GLY A 78 -14.95 -7.27 0.48
N THR A 79 -15.65 -7.69 -0.58
CA THR A 79 -15.23 -8.79 -1.46
C THR A 79 -14.46 -8.32 -2.71
N ASP A 80 -14.48 -7.02 -2.99
CA ASP A 80 -13.74 -6.45 -4.13
C ASP A 80 -12.23 -6.50 -3.88
N GLY A 81 -11.47 -6.82 -4.93
CA GLY A 81 -10.01 -6.85 -4.86
C GLY A 81 -9.34 -5.49 -5.04
N PRO A 82 -8.03 -5.39 -4.70
CA PRO A 82 -7.24 -4.18 -4.84
C PRO A 82 -7.06 -3.75 -6.31
N ARG A 83 -7.11 -2.44 -6.56
CA ARG A 83 -6.97 -1.86 -7.91
C ARG A 83 -6.00 -0.69 -7.88
N GLN A 84 -5.10 -0.61 -8.86
CA GLN A 84 -4.32 0.61 -9.07
C GLN A 84 -5.26 1.71 -9.57
N VAL A 85 -5.37 2.79 -8.80
CA VAL A 85 -6.31 3.89 -9.06
C VAL A 85 -5.60 5.14 -9.58
N ALA A 86 -4.29 5.27 -9.35
CA ALA A 86 -3.48 6.35 -9.89
C ALA A 86 -1.99 6.03 -9.83
N THR A 87 -1.19 6.95 -10.39
CA THR A 87 0.22 7.12 -10.05
C THR A 87 0.44 8.47 -9.36
N VAL A 88 1.53 8.57 -8.60
CA VAL A 88 1.99 9.83 -7.99
C VAL A 88 3.49 9.98 -8.18
N THR A 89 3.93 11.19 -8.51
CA THR A 89 5.35 11.51 -8.70
C THR A 89 5.89 12.17 -7.45
N THR A 90 7.06 11.72 -6.97
CA THR A 90 7.70 12.33 -5.80
C THR A 90 8.29 13.69 -6.14
N ALA A 91 8.19 14.64 -5.22
CA ALA A 91 8.92 15.90 -5.26
C ALA A 91 10.43 15.68 -5.04
N SER A 92 11.22 16.75 -5.18
CA SER A 92 12.68 16.74 -5.02
C SER A 92 13.15 16.43 -3.60
N ASP A 93 12.28 16.59 -2.59
CA ASP A 93 12.51 16.21 -1.20
C ASP A 93 12.02 14.79 -0.88
N GLY A 94 11.53 14.07 -1.89
CA GLY A 94 11.01 12.71 -1.79
C GLY A 94 9.58 12.61 -1.30
N SER A 95 8.93 13.73 -0.96
CA SER A 95 7.52 13.77 -0.55
C SER A 95 6.59 13.51 -1.75
N TYR A 96 5.37 13.09 -1.47
CA TYR A 96 4.31 13.00 -2.47
C TYR A 96 2.93 13.23 -1.83
N ALA A 97 1.98 13.69 -2.65
CA ALA A 97 0.59 13.84 -2.27
C ALA A 97 -0.33 13.60 -3.46
N ARG A 98 -1.46 12.94 -3.24
CA ARG A 98 -2.52 12.74 -4.25
C ARG A 98 -3.90 12.71 -3.59
N ALA A 99 -4.81 13.53 -4.09
CA ALA A 99 -6.19 13.59 -3.61
C ALA A 99 -7.09 12.58 -4.33
N PHE A 100 -8.05 12.02 -3.60
CA PHE A 100 -9.07 11.09 -4.08
C PHE A 100 -10.42 11.38 -3.41
N THR A 101 -11.52 11.04 -4.09
CA THR A 101 -12.84 11.04 -3.47
C THR A 101 -13.07 9.70 -2.77
N ALA A 102 -13.32 9.73 -1.46
CA ALA A 102 -13.56 8.53 -0.66
C ALA A 102 -15.03 8.11 -0.73
N SER A 103 -15.33 7.12 -1.57
CA SER A 103 -16.69 6.57 -1.72
C SER A 103 -16.96 5.35 -0.84
N ARG A 104 -15.89 4.66 -0.38
CA ARG A 104 -15.94 3.43 0.43
C ARG A 104 -14.75 3.35 1.38
N SER A 105 -14.95 2.69 2.52
CA SER A 105 -13.85 2.31 3.42
C SER A 105 -12.90 1.36 2.70
N GLY A 106 -11.62 1.42 3.06
CA GLY A 106 -10.62 0.53 2.47
C GLY A 106 -9.18 0.95 2.77
N LYS A 107 -8.26 0.14 2.27
CA LYS A 107 -6.82 0.32 2.46
C LYS A 107 -6.20 0.98 1.23
N TRP A 108 -5.42 2.02 1.47
CA TRP A 108 -4.65 2.76 0.49
C TRP A 108 -3.20 2.34 0.55
N THR A 109 -2.68 1.73 -0.52
CA THR A 109 -1.29 1.29 -0.62
C THR A 109 -0.54 2.12 -1.64
N VAL A 110 0.61 2.66 -1.27
CA VAL A 110 1.54 3.25 -2.23
C VAL A 110 2.72 2.31 -2.45
N LYS A 111 3.03 2.04 -3.72
CA LYS A 111 4.05 1.08 -4.14
C LYS A 111 5.14 1.77 -4.94
N PHE A 112 6.37 1.62 -4.49
CA PHE A 112 7.57 1.89 -5.27
C PHE A 112 8.05 0.58 -5.91
N GLY A 113 8.16 0.55 -7.24
CA GLY A 113 8.55 -0.65 -8.00
C GLY A 113 10.05 -0.98 -7.94
N GLY A 114 10.87 -0.16 -7.28
CA GLY A 114 12.31 -0.33 -7.28
C GLY A 114 12.99 0.27 -8.52
N SER A 115 14.31 0.12 -8.59
CA SER A 115 15.16 0.42 -9.75
C SER A 115 16.44 -0.42 -9.67
N SER A 116 17.37 -0.28 -10.62
CA SER A 116 18.62 -1.05 -10.65
C SER A 116 19.47 -0.96 -9.37
N SER A 117 19.34 0.12 -8.58
CA SER A 117 20.08 0.33 -7.33
C SER A 117 19.20 0.52 -6.09
N LEU A 118 17.86 0.46 -6.23
CA LEU A 118 16.93 0.71 -5.14
C LEU A 118 15.91 -0.42 -5.05
N GLN A 119 15.76 -1.02 -3.88
CA GLN A 119 14.77 -2.09 -3.68
C GLN A 119 13.33 -1.59 -3.83
N PRO A 120 12.38 -2.41 -4.28
CA PRO A 120 10.96 -2.10 -4.20
C PRO A 120 10.50 -2.04 -2.74
N HIS A 121 9.53 -1.18 -2.45
CA HIS A 121 8.90 -1.10 -1.14
C HIS A 121 7.46 -0.61 -1.29
N SER A 122 6.58 -1.00 -0.36
CA SER A 122 5.21 -0.48 -0.29
C SER A 122 4.82 -0.20 1.15
N ALA A 123 3.87 0.71 1.33
CA ALA A 123 3.27 0.97 2.63
C ALA A 123 1.77 1.17 2.44
N SER A 124 0.99 0.90 3.49
CA SER A 124 -0.47 1.02 3.46
C SER A 124 -1.02 1.80 4.64
N ASP A 125 -2.16 2.43 4.43
CA ASP A 125 -2.97 3.09 5.47
C ASP A 125 -4.46 2.79 5.24
N ALA A 126 -5.30 2.85 6.27
CA ALA A 126 -6.69 2.41 6.20
C ALA A 126 -7.69 3.49 6.57
N VAL A 127 -8.50 3.91 5.61
CA VAL A 127 -9.51 4.95 5.80
C VAL A 127 -10.88 4.32 6.02
N CYS A 128 -11.55 4.70 7.12
CA CYS A 128 -12.97 4.44 7.28
C CYS A 128 -13.81 5.58 6.69
N VAL A 129 -14.80 5.21 5.88
CA VAL A 129 -15.78 6.11 5.28
C VAL A 129 -17.13 5.90 5.94
N TYR A 130 -17.68 6.95 6.56
CA TYR A 130 -19.01 6.91 7.15
C TYR A 130 -20.07 7.56 6.26
N ALA A 131 -21.30 7.05 6.33
CA ALA A 131 -22.46 7.58 5.60
C ALA A 131 -23.27 8.56 6.45
N SER A 132 -23.54 8.22 7.71
CA SER A 132 -24.41 9.03 8.60
C SER A 132 -23.63 9.69 9.74
N GLY A 133 -22.54 9.08 10.20
CA GLY A 133 -21.67 9.72 11.19
C GLY A 133 -20.50 8.87 11.65
N ARG A 134 -19.64 9.50 12.43
CA ARG A 134 -18.35 8.97 12.87
C ARG A 134 -18.46 7.68 13.70
N TRP A 135 -19.61 7.44 14.34
CA TRP A 135 -19.89 6.21 15.08
C TRP A 135 -19.89 4.93 14.20
N GLN A 136 -19.94 5.09 12.88
CA GLN A 136 -19.83 3.96 11.93
C GLN A 136 -18.39 3.52 11.68
N CYS A 137 -17.42 4.15 12.33
CA CYS A 137 -16.00 3.92 12.15
C CYS A 137 -15.33 3.46 13.44
N PRO A 138 -14.21 2.70 13.36
CA PRO A 138 -13.50 2.25 14.55
C PRO A 138 -13.04 3.41 15.44
N VAL A 139 -12.97 3.14 16.75
CA VAL A 139 -12.29 4.02 17.71
C VAL A 139 -10.81 4.13 17.34
N SER A 140 -10.30 5.35 17.25
CA SER A 140 -8.91 5.65 16.95
C SER A 140 -8.51 6.98 17.61
N SER A 141 -7.22 7.35 17.55
CA SER A 141 -6.76 8.65 18.04
C SER A 141 -7.39 9.85 17.32
N THR A 142 -7.93 9.66 16.11
CA THR A 142 -8.63 10.68 15.32
C THR A 142 -10.16 10.50 15.32
N ASN A 143 -10.64 9.43 15.97
CA ASN A 143 -12.05 9.10 16.18
C ASN A 143 -12.22 8.55 17.61
N PRO A 144 -12.21 9.42 18.64
CA PRO A 144 -12.34 8.97 20.01
C PRO A 144 -13.65 8.21 20.22
N ASP A 145 -13.74 7.48 21.32
CA ASP A 145 -14.98 6.82 21.67
C ASP A 145 -16.12 7.84 21.80
N LEU A 146 -17.30 7.49 21.32
CA LEU A 146 -18.46 8.37 21.22
C LEU A 146 -19.56 7.74 22.06
N ASP A 147 -20.09 8.50 23.00
CA ASP A 147 -21.24 8.08 23.78
C ASP A 147 -22.52 8.72 23.25
N CYS A 148 -23.68 8.20 23.67
CA CYS A 148 -24.96 8.77 23.25
C CYS A 148 -25.15 10.27 23.55
N PRO A 149 -24.64 10.83 24.67
CA PRO A 149 -24.62 12.28 24.89
C PRO A 149 -23.81 13.07 23.85
N ASP A 150 -22.73 12.51 23.29
CA ASP A 150 -21.93 13.18 22.23
C ASP A 150 -22.71 13.24 20.91
N ILE A 151 -23.59 12.27 20.68
CA ILE A 151 -24.40 12.15 19.47
C ILE A 151 -25.72 12.93 19.58
N GLY A 152 -26.35 12.89 20.76
CA GLY A 152 -27.55 13.64 21.11
C GLY A 152 -28.81 13.24 20.34
N ARG A 153 -28.83 12.07 19.68
CA ARG A 153 -29.97 11.54 18.93
C ARG A 153 -29.87 10.03 18.74
N THR A 154 -30.99 9.39 18.45
CA THR A 154 -31.03 8.00 17.99
C THR A 154 -30.33 7.86 16.64
N VAL A 155 -29.52 6.81 16.48
CA VAL A 155 -28.70 6.60 15.29
C VAL A 155 -28.75 5.15 14.83
N TRP A 156 -28.71 4.96 13.51
CA TRP A 156 -28.45 3.64 12.95
C TRP A 156 -26.96 3.29 13.10
N VAL A 157 -26.68 2.30 13.92
CA VAL A 157 -25.34 1.74 14.18
C VAL A 157 -25.02 0.66 13.16
N GLY A 158 -26.00 -0.17 12.81
CA GLY A 158 -25.83 -1.32 11.94
C GLY A 158 -25.06 -2.47 12.61
N SER A 159 -24.51 -3.39 11.82
CA SER A 159 -23.94 -4.64 12.36
C SER A 159 -22.58 -4.52 13.07
N ARG A 160 -21.97 -3.33 13.09
CA ARG A 160 -20.71 -3.08 13.78
C ARG A 160 -20.85 -1.90 14.71
N ASP A 161 -21.00 -2.23 15.98
CA ASP A 161 -21.06 -1.25 17.04
C ASP A 161 -19.66 -0.93 17.58
N TYR A 162 -18.97 -0.02 16.88
CA TYR A 162 -17.61 0.38 17.26
C TYR A 162 -17.55 1.14 18.59
N HIS A 163 -18.67 1.75 18.99
CA HIS A 163 -18.76 2.71 20.09
C HIS A 163 -19.74 2.25 21.19
N ARG A 164 -20.22 1.00 21.12
CA ARG A 164 -21.12 0.39 22.12
C ARG A 164 -22.42 1.19 22.34
N LEU A 165 -22.97 1.72 21.25
CA LEU A 165 -24.18 2.56 21.24
C LEU A 165 -25.48 1.77 21.12
N ASP A 166 -25.41 0.52 20.65
CA ASP A 166 -26.52 -0.39 20.37
C ASP A 166 -26.40 -1.61 21.28
N ALA A 167 -26.87 -1.46 22.52
CA ALA A 167 -26.67 -2.45 23.58
C ALA A 167 -27.59 -3.68 23.44
N ASP A 168 -28.74 -3.53 22.81
CA ASP A 168 -29.73 -4.60 22.60
C ASP A 168 -29.59 -5.29 21.23
N GLY A 169 -28.79 -4.73 20.32
CA GLY A 169 -28.32 -5.38 19.11
C GLY A 169 -29.35 -5.37 17.97
N ASP A 170 -30.25 -4.39 17.96
CA ASP A 170 -31.33 -4.29 16.96
C ASP A 170 -30.91 -3.46 15.72
N GLY A 171 -29.74 -2.83 15.77
CA GLY A 171 -29.16 -1.99 14.75
C GLY A 171 -29.32 -0.48 14.99
N TRP A 172 -30.17 -0.09 15.93
CA TRP A 172 -30.33 1.28 16.41
C TRP A 172 -29.63 1.47 17.75
N GLY A 173 -29.09 2.66 17.96
CA GLY A 173 -28.44 3.01 19.21
C GLY A 173 -28.93 4.36 19.71
N CYS A 174 -28.69 4.60 20.99
CA CYS A 174 -29.10 5.83 21.68
C CYS A 174 -30.62 6.03 21.71
N ASP A 175 -31.37 4.97 22.01
CA ASP A 175 -32.83 4.96 22.01
C ASP A 175 -33.43 5.83 23.11
N ALA A 176 -32.64 6.16 24.13
CA ALA A 176 -33.00 7.18 25.12
C ALA A 176 -33.30 8.58 24.50
N TYR A 177 -33.03 8.78 23.21
CA TYR A 177 -33.33 10.01 22.46
C TYR A 177 -34.50 9.89 21.47
N SER A 178 -35.31 8.82 21.55
CA SER A 178 -36.40 8.53 20.61
C SER A 178 -37.74 9.23 20.90
N TYR A 179 -37.76 10.26 21.76
CA TYR A 179 -38.96 10.98 22.20
C TYR A 179 -39.55 11.96 21.16
#